data_AF-A0A2D6E3Z1-F1
#
_entry.id   AF-A0A2D6E3Z1-F1
#
_cell.length_a   1.000
_cell.length_b   1.000
_cell.length_c   1.000
_cell.angle_alpha   90.00
_cell.angle_beta   90.00
_cell.angle_gamma   90.00
#
_symmetry.space_group_name_H-M   'P 1'
#
loop_
_entity.id
_entity.type
_entity.pdbx_description
1 polymer ?
#
loop_
_entity_poly.entity_id
_entity_poly.type
_entity_poly.pdbx_seq_one_letter_code
_entity_poly.pdbx_strand_id
1 'polypeptide(L)'
;MSNAFVSKNKEYIIDQYVNHNKSTYEIAVDLKTYPNRIRRTLKTLGVSLRDKSAAQTVAIKSGRHEHPTKGKKRTESEKIAISNGMSSYWEEMEEDERERRSEISKKQWAEMSEEDKANLRKLAADAVRKASKEGSKIEKFIYEGLTKEGYQAIFHKRGLIPAAKLEIDIFLPTLKLAIEIDGPAHFLPIWGEASLAKHIRADAEKAGALIARGFVVLRVKNIIRNLSSKNMRDALESVIEAVKKVEENFPPLSKRLIEIET
;
A
#
# COMPACT_ATOMS: atom_id res chain seq x y z
N MET A 1 -40.95 -27.78 27.72
CA MET A 1 -40.97 -27.14 29.05
C MET A 1 -40.68 -25.65 28.89
N SER A 2 -41.69 -24.78 28.99
CA SER A 2 -41.45 -23.34 29.08
C SER A 2 -40.76 -23.07 30.43
N ASN A 3 -39.51 -22.64 30.35
CA ASN A 3 -38.73 -22.30 31.53
C ASN A 3 -39.39 -21.04 32.13
N ALA A 4 -39.89 -21.10 33.37
CA ALA A 4 -40.56 -19.96 34.03
C ALA A 4 -39.74 -18.65 33.96
N PHE A 5 -38.42 -18.79 33.86
CA PHE A 5 -37.49 -17.69 33.61
C PHE A 5 -37.69 -17.00 32.25
N VAL A 6 -37.89 -17.76 31.17
CA VAL A 6 -38.10 -17.22 29.83
C VAL A 6 -39.41 -16.47 29.77
N SER A 7 -40.49 -17.07 30.28
CA SER A 7 -41.81 -16.42 30.32
C SER A 7 -41.80 -15.10 31.10
N LYS A 8 -41.05 -15.04 32.21
CA LYS A 8 -40.97 -13.85 33.06
C LYS A 8 -40.09 -12.73 32.49
N ASN A 9 -39.02 -13.06 31.75
CA ASN A 9 -37.99 -12.09 31.36
C ASN A 9 -37.87 -11.88 29.84
N LYS A 10 -38.75 -12.48 29.01
CA LYS A 10 -38.64 -12.45 27.53
C LYS A 10 -38.51 -11.04 26.96
N GLU A 11 -39.40 -10.12 27.34
CA GLU A 11 -39.50 -8.77 26.78
C GLU A 11 -38.27 -7.95 27.15
N TYR A 12 -37.89 -8.01 28.43
CA TYR A 12 -36.68 -7.36 28.92
C TYR A 12 -35.42 -7.88 28.21
N ILE A 13 -35.26 -9.20 28.07
CA ILE A 13 -34.07 -9.78 27.42
C ILE A 13 -33.98 -9.37 25.95
N ILE A 14 -35.10 -9.36 25.22
CA ILE A 14 -35.14 -8.94 23.82
C ILE A 14 -34.81 -7.46 23.70
N ASP A 15 -35.47 -6.60 24.47
CA ASP A 15 -35.28 -5.16 24.43
C ASP A 15 -33.83 -4.75 24.77
N GLN A 16 -33.29 -5.30 25.86
CA GLN A 16 -31.93 -5.00 26.27
C GLN A 16 -30.88 -5.47 25.25
N TYR A 17 -31.13 -6.61 24.60
CA TYR A 17 -30.24 -7.10 23.55
C TYR A 17 -30.40 -6.30 22.26
N VAL A 18 -31.61 -6.19 21.71
CA VAL A 18 -31.85 -5.65 20.37
C VAL A 18 -31.78 -4.11 20.36
N ASN A 19 -32.43 -3.44 21.31
CA ASN A 19 -32.57 -1.98 21.31
C ASN A 19 -31.42 -1.29 22.07
N HIS A 20 -31.07 -1.83 23.24
CA HIS A 20 -30.02 -1.24 24.09
C HIS A 20 -28.61 -1.78 23.81
N ASN A 21 -28.47 -2.69 22.84
CA ASN A 21 -27.18 -3.25 22.43
C ASN A 21 -26.36 -3.92 23.57
N LYS A 22 -26.99 -4.32 24.68
CA LYS A 22 -26.29 -5.02 25.75
C LYS A 22 -25.81 -6.39 25.28
N SER A 23 -24.72 -6.85 25.86
CA SER A 23 -24.20 -8.21 25.70
C SER A 23 -24.97 -9.19 26.58
N THR A 24 -24.83 -10.49 26.30
CA THR A 24 -25.38 -11.53 27.16
C THR A 24 -24.79 -11.51 28.58
N TYR A 25 -23.61 -10.90 28.76
CA TYR A 25 -22.98 -10.73 30.06
C TYR A 25 -23.65 -9.62 30.86
N GLU A 26 -23.83 -8.44 30.26
CA GLU A 26 -24.52 -7.31 30.90
C GLU A 26 -25.94 -7.68 31.33
N ILE A 27 -26.70 -8.33 30.43
CA ILE A 27 -28.07 -8.79 30.74
C ILE A 27 -28.07 -9.86 31.85
N ALA A 28 -27.03 -10.70 31.91
CA ALA A 28 -26.91 -11.70 32.96
C ALA A 28 -26.63 -11.06 34.32
N VAL A 29 -25.81 -10.00 34.37
CA VAL A 29 -25.59 -9.21 35.59
C VAL A 29 -26.89 -8.57 36.05
N ASP A 30 -27.62 -7.92 35.15
CA ASP A 30 -28.90 -7.26 35.45
C ASP A 30 -29.93 -8.24 36.05
N LEU A 31 -30.00 -9.45 35.50
CA LEU A 31 -30.93 -10.50 35.94
C LEU A 31 -30.36 -11.44 37.01
N LYS A 32 -29.19 -11.12 37.58
CA LYS A 32 -28.48 -11.93 38.59
C LYS A 32 -28.38 -13.40 38.19
N THR A 33 -27.94 -13.65 36.97
CA THR A 33 -27.78 -14.99 36.39
C THR A 33 -26.47 -15.10 35.61
N TYR A 34 -26.32 -16.13 34.77
CA TYR A 34 -25.10 -16.38 33.99
C TYR A 34 -25.31 -16.21 32.48
N PRO A 35 -24.29 -15.78 31.71
CA PRO A 35 -24.43 -15.40 30.29
C PRO A 35 -24.99 -16.50 29.40
N ASN A 36 -24.61 -17.76 29.63
CA ASN A 36 -25.11 -18.91 28.86
C ASN A 36 -26.62 -19.14 29.05
N ARG A 37 -27.22 -18.70 30.16
CA ARG A 37 -28.68 -18.73 30.33
C ARG A 37 -29.34 -17.73 29.38
N ILE A 38 -28.86 -16.49 29.34
CA ILE A 38 -29.36 -15.45 28.43
C ILE A 38 -29.17 -15.85 26.97
N ARG A 39 -28.00 -16.39 26.61
CA ARG A 39 -27.70 -16.90 25.26
C ARG A 39 -28.72 -17.95 24.82
N ARG A 40 -29.02 -18.93 25.68
CA ARG A 40 -30.03 -19.98 25.39
C ARG A 40 -31.43 -19.38 25.28
N THR A 41 -31.80 -18.47 26.18
CA THR A 41 -33.09 -17.76 26.11
C THR A 41 -33.27 -17.00 24.80
N LEU A 42 -32.27 -16.23 24.37
CA LEU A 42 -32.32 -15.52 23.08
C LEU A 42 -32.53 -16.48 21.90
N LYS A 43 -31.81 -17.62 21.89
CA LYS A 43 -32.00 -18.67 20.87
C LYS A 43 -33.42 -19.25 20.91
N THR A 44 -33.96 -19.55 22.09
CA THR A 44 -35.33 -20.06 22.24
C THR A 44 -36.37 -19.04 21.76
N LEU A 45 -36.10 -17.75 21.92
CA LEU A 45 -36.95 -16.65 21.46
C LEU A 45 -36.76 -16.31 19.97
N GLY A 46 -35.95 -17.07 19.23
CA GLY A 46 -35.70 -16.84 17.79
C GLY A 46 -34.79 -15.65 17.48
N VAL A 47 -34.12 -15.08 18.49
CA VAL A 47 -33.20 -13.95 18.28
C VAL A 47 -31.84 -14.45 17.81
N SER A 48 -31.43 -14.00 16.63
CA SER A 48 -30.10 -14.27 16.09
C SER A 48 -29.03 -13.59 16.94
N LEU A 49 -28.05 -14.37 17.40
CA LEU A 49 -26.94 -13.83 18.16
C LEU A 49 -25.97 -13.11 17.23
N ARG A 50 -25.45 -11.96 17.69
CA ARG A 50 -24.33 -11.27 17.05
C ARG A 50 -23.16 -12.22 16.87
N ASP A 51 -22.53 -12.18 15.70
CA ASP A 51 -21.24 -12.81 15.48
C ASP A 51 -20.11 -12.07 16.24
N LYS A 52 -18.89 -12.61 16.15
CA LYS A 52 -17.72 -12.03 16.83
C LYS A 52 -17.44 -10.60 16.40
N SER A 53 -17.59 -10.28 15.11
CA SER A 53 -17.29 -8.96 14.56
C SER A 53 -18.32 -7.94 15.05
N ALA A 54 -19.61 -8.24 14.91
CA ALA A 54 -20.71 -7.40 15.37
C ALA A 54 -20.66 -7.17 16.89
N ALA A 55 -20.33 -8.22 17.68
CA ALA A 55 -20.15 -8.08 19.12
C ALA A 55 -18.98 -7.16 19.48
N GLN A 56 -17.86 -7.26 18.77
CA GLN A 56 -16.69 -6.40 18.97
C GLN A 56 -16.99 -4.94 18.60
N THR A 57 -17.69 -4.68 17.49
CA THR A 57 -18.10 -3.33 17.10
C THR A 57 -18.96 -2.68 18.17
N VAL A 58 -19.96 -3.40 18.70
CA VAL A 58 -20.81 -2.88 19.77
C VAL A 58 -20.00 -2.61 21.04
N ALA A 59 -19.09 -3.51 21.41
CA ALA A 59 -18.25 -3.34 22.59
C ALA A 59 -17.31 -2.13 22.51
N ILE A 60 -16.77 -1.85 21.32
CA ILE A 60 -15.92 -0.67 21.08
C ILE A 60 -16.78 0.60 21.13
N LYS A 61 -17.96 0.60 20.48
CA LYS A 61 -18.89 1.76 20.50
C LYS A 61 -19.38 2.09 21.91
N SER A 62 -19.64 1.07 22.73
CA SER A 62 -20.10 1.25 24.10
C SER A 62 -18.98 1.54 25.11
N GLY A 63 -17.71 1.63 24.66
CA GLY A 63 -16.55 1.86 25.53
C GLY A 63 -16.16 0.68 26.41
N ARG A 64 -16.78 -0.51 26.25
CA ARG A 64 -16.47 -1.71 27.04
C ARG A 64 -15.14 -2.35 26.66
N HIS A 65 -14.70 -2.12 25.43
CA HIS A 65 -13.42 -2.60 24.95
C HIS A 65 -12.71 -1.49 24.19
N GLU A 66 -11.46 -1.27 24.52
CA GLU A 66 -10.58 -0.44 23.70
C GLU A 66 -10.25 -1.14 22.39
N HIS A 67 -10.04 -0.34 21.35
CA HIS A 67 -9.65 -0.89 20.06
C HIS A 67 -8.21 -1.46 20.16
N PRO A 68 -8.00 -2.76 19.91
CA PRO A 68 -6.78 -3.47 20.31
C PRO A 68 -5.48 -2.95 19.68
N THR A 69 -5.60 -2.25 18.55
CA THR A 69 -4.48 -1.73 17.76
C THR A 69 -4.52 -0.21 17.57
N LYS A 70 -5.54 0.50 18.09
CA LYS A 70 -5.67 1.93 17.87
C LYS A 70 -4.66 2.67 18.74
N GLY A 71 -3.87 3.57 18.14
CA GLY A 71 -2.87 4.36 18.84
C GLY A 71 -1.55 3.64 19.16
N LYS A 72 -1.45 2.32 18.97
CA LYS A 72 -0.19 1.60 19.13
C LYS A 72 0.80 2.00 18.03
N LYS A 73 1.94 2.57 18.43
CA LYS A 73 3.08 2.80 17.53
C LYS A 73 3.83 1.48 17.37
N ARG A 74 3.90 0.99 16.14
CA ARG A 74 4.66 -0.21 15.79
C ARG A 74 6.13 0.12 15.60
N THR A 75 7.01 -0.77 16.02
CA THR A 75 8.44 -0.71 15.70
C THR A 75 8.68 -0.93 14.20
N GLU A 76 9.87 -0.59 13.70
CA GLU A 76 10.22 -0.88 12.31
C GLU A 76 10.27 -2.38 12.01
N SER A 77 10.77 -3.19 12.95
CA SER A 77 10.78 -4.65 12.79
C SER A 77 9.37 -5.23 12.68
N GLU A 78 8.41 -4.74 13.47
CA GLU A 78 7.00 -5.13 13.37
C GLU A 78 6.40 -4.72 12.02
N LYS A 79 6.69 -3.50 11.53
CA LYS A 79 6.21 -3.03 10.22
C LYS A 79 6.76 -3.90 9.09
N ILE A 80 8.04 -4.26 9.15
CA ILE A 80 8.68 -5.15 8.18
C ILE A 80 8.02 -6.54 8.21
N ALA A 81 7.85 -7.13 9.39
CA ALA A 81 7.22 -8.44 9.55
C ALA A 81 5.78 -8.47 9.00
N ILE A 82 4.98 -7.44 9.31
CA ILE A 82 3.62 -7.30 8.78
C ILE A 82 3.63 -7.15 7.25
N SER A 83 4.52 -6.32 6.73
CA SER A 83 4.65 -6.12 5.29
C SER A 83 5.06 -7.39 4.55
N ASN A 84 5.95 -8.19 5.14
CA ASN A 84 6.37 -9.47 4.56
C ASN A 84 5.22 -10.47 4.60
N GLY A 85 4.56 -10.64 5.75
CA GLY A 85 3.43 -11.56 5.89
C GLY A 85 2.26 -11.20 4.97
N MET A 86 2.01 -9.91 4.73
CA MET A 86 0.99 -9.48 3.76
C MET A 86 1.38 -9.85 2.33
N SER A 87 2.65 -9.72 1.94
CA SER A 87 3.12 -10.11 0.60
C SER A 87 2.95 -11.61 0.39
N SER A 88 3.47 -12.43 1.32
CA SER A 88 3.33 -13.89 1.27
C SER A 88 1.87 -14.31 1.23
N TYR A 89 1.00 -13.69 2.03
CA TYR A 89 -0.44 -13.97 1.98
C TYR A 89 -1.06 -13.71 0.61
N TRP A 90 -0.66 -12.66 -0.10
CA TRP A 90 -1.16 -12.38 -1.46
C TRP A 90 -0.56 -13.29 -2.52
N GLU A 91 0.70 -13.68 -2.37
CA GLU A 91 1.42 -14.59 -3.26
C GLU A 91 0.85 -16.01 -3.18
N GLU A 92 0.58 -16.49 -1.96
CA GLU A 92 0.04 -17.82 -1.65
C GLU A 92 -1.49 -17.89 -1.73
N MET A 93 -2.17 -16.77 -2.05
CA MET A 93 -3.62 -16.74 -2.14
C MET A 93 -4.13 -17.53 -3.34
N GLU A 94 -5.06 -18.44 -3.08
CA GLU A 94 -5.82 -19.15 -4.12
C GLU A 94 -6.57 -18.18 -5.04
N GLU A 95 -6.61 -18.52 -6.33
CA GLU A 95 -7.20 -17.64 -7.34
C GLU A 95 -8.69 -17.36 -7.07
N ASP A 96 -9.45 -18.35 -6.61
CA ASP A 96 -10.88 -18.18 -6.26
C ASP A 96 -11.09 -17.12 -5.15
N GLU A 97 -10.22 -17.07 -4.13
CA GLU A 97 -10.32 -16.05 -3.07
C GLU A 97 -9.83 -14.69 -3.58
N ARG A 98 -8.84 -14.66 -4.48
CA ARG A 98 -8.38 -13.43 -5.13
C ARG A 98 -9.50 -12.83 -5.98
N GLU A 99 -10.18 -13.64 -6.78
CA GLU A 99 -11.34 -13.25 -7.57
C GLU A 99 -12.48 -12.77 -6.69
N ARG A 100 -12.83 -13.53 -5.64
CA ARG A 100 -13.87 -13.15 -4.68
C ARG A 100 -13.63 -11.76 -4.10
N ARG A 101 -12.38 -11.44 -3.73
CA ARG A 101 -11.99 -10.11 -3.23
C ARG A 101 -12.09 -9.02 -4.30
N SER A 102 -11.66 -9.32 -5.53
CA SER A 102 -11.79 -8.41 -6.67
C SER A 102 -13.26 -8.06 -6.92
N GLU A 103 -14.16 -9.04 -6.90
CA GLU A 103 -15.60 -8.84 -7.09
C GLU A 103 -16.22 -8.01 -5.97
N ILE A 104 -15.82 -8.20 -4.72
CA ILE A 104 -16.26 -7.34 -3.60
C ILE A 104 -15.87 -5.88 -3.87
N SER A 105 -14.64 -5.61 -4.29
CA SER A 105 -14.18 -4.25 -4.61
C SER A 105 -14.92 -3.64 -5.81
N LYS A 106 -15.18 -4.43 -6.86
CA LYS A 106 -15.98 -3.97 -8.02
C LYS A 106 -17.41 -3.65 -7.62
N LYS A 107 -18.03 -4.47 -6.77
CA LYS A 107 -19.39 -4.23 -6.26
C LYS A 107 -19.45 -2.95 -5.42
N GLN A 108 -18.49 -2.75 -4.51
CA GLN A 108 -18.39 -1.52 -3.74
C GLN A 108 -18.22 -0.28 -4.63
N TRP A 109 -17.41 -0.39 -5.69
CA TRP A 109 -17.29 0.69 -6.68
C TRP A 109 -18.60 0.94 -7.42
N ALA A 110 -19.32 -0.11 -7.83
CA ALA A 110 -20.59 0.03 -8.54
C ALA A 110 -21.68 0.69 -7.67
N GLU A 111 -21.73 0.34 -6.39
CA GLU A 111 -22.67 0.88 -5.39
C GLU A 111 -22.33 2.31 -4.94
N MET A 112 -21.15 2.81 -5.28
CA MET A 112 -20.69 4.15 -4.94
C MET A 112 -21.46 5.23 -5.75
N SER A 113 -21.75 6.36 -5.11
CA SER A 113 -22.39 7.49 -5.78
C SER A 113 -21.50 8.07 -6.90
N GLU A 114 -22.11 8.68 -7.92
CA GLU A 114 -21.33 9.33 -8.99
C GLU A 114 -20.49 10.50 -8.48
N GLU A 115 -20.96 11.20 -7.44
CA GLU A 115 -20.19 12.26 -6.78
C GLU A 115 -18.92 11.70 -6.11
N ASP A 116 -19.04 10.61 -5.37
CA ASP A 116 -17.90 9.94 -4.74
C ASP A 116 -16.91 9.40 -5.78
N LYS A 117 -17.41 8.77 -6.86
CA LYS A 117 -16.56 8.31 -7.98
C LYS A 117 -15.82 9.47 -8.63
N ALA A 118 -16.49 10.60 -8.87
CA ALA A 118 -15.88 11.80 -9.43
C ALA A 118 -14.81 12.37 -8.51
N ASN A 119 -15.08 12.41 -7.19
CA ASN A 119 -14.12 12.85 -6.19
C ASN A 119 -12.87 11.94 -6.16
N LEU A 120 -13.04 10.62 -6.18
CA LEU A 120 -11.91 9.68 -6.23
C LEU A 120 -11.06 9.85 -7.50
N ARG A 121 -11.69 10.02 -8.66
CA ARG A 121 -10.98 10.29 -9.92
C ARG A 121 -10.20 11.61 -9.86
N LYS A 122 -10.80 12.66 -9.28
CA LYS A 122 -10.15 13.96 -9.07
C LYS A 122 -8.93 13.82 -8.17
N LEU A 123 -9.08 13.15 -7.02
CA LEU A 123 -7.98 12.90 -6.08
C LEU A 123 -6.84 12.10 -6.73
N ALA A 124 -7.17 11.08 -7.53
CA ALA A 124 -6.17 10.30 -8.27
C ALA A 124 -5.41 11.17 -9.29
N ALA A 125 -6.13 12.00 -10.07
CA ALA A 125 -5.52 12.90 -11.04
C ALA A 125 -4.62 13.96 -10.35
N ASP A 126 -5.08 14.51 -9.23
CA ASP A 126 -4.30 15.47 -8.42
C ASP A 126 -3.04 14.80 -7.85
N ALA A 127 -3.12 13.55 -7.40
CA ALA A 127 -1.98 12.77 -6.93
C ALA A 127 -0.95 12.51 -8.05
N VAL A 128 -1.40 12.17 -9.26
CA VAL A 128 -0.53 12.01 -10.43
C VAL A 128 0.17 13.33 -10.77
N ARG A 129 -0.57 14.45 -10.81
CA ARG A 129 0.01 15.78 -11.08
C ARG A 129 0.99 16.24 -9.99
N LYS A 130 0.77 15.83 -8.75
CA LYS A 130 1.69 16.10 -7.64
C LYS A 130 2.96 15.26 -7.79
N ALA A 131 2.83 13.97 -8.06
CA ALA A 131 3.95 13.06 -8.29
C ALA A 131 4.81 13.51 -9.48
N SER A 132 4.21 14.01 -10.57
CA SER A 132 4.97 14.51 -11.73
C SER A 132 5.80 15.77 -11.45
N LYS A 133 5.58 16.45 -10.32
CA LYS A 133 6.33 17.66 -9.93
C LYS A 133 7.32 17.39 -8.81
N GLU A 134 6.88 16.62 -7.82
CA GLU A 134 7.63 16.37 -6.59
C GLU A 134 8.36 15.03 -6.60
N GLY A 135 8.17 14.23 -7.65
CA GLY A 135 8.65 12.86 -7.74
C GLY A 135 7.67 11.84 -7.17
N SER A 136 7.76 10.63 -7.69
CA SER A 136 6.93 9.48 -7.32
C SER A 136 7.27 8.97 -5.91
N LYS A 137 6.37 8.16 -5.34
CA LYS A 137 6.59 7.55 -4.01
C LYS A 137 7.85 6.66 -4.01
N ILE A 138 8.09 5.91 -5.09
CA ILE A 138 9.25 5.03 -5.21
C ILE A 138 10.55 5.81 -5.39
N GLU A 139 10.55 6.91 -6.15
CA GLU A 139 11.69 7.83 -6.26
C GLU A 139 12.10 8.39 -4.91
N LYS A 140 11.14 8.93 -4.17
CA LYS A 140 11.40 9.46 -2.82
C LYS A 140 11.95 8.38 -1.88
N PHE A 141 11.39 7.17 -1.94
CA PHE A 141 11.84 6.05 -1.12
C PHE A 141 13.27 5.62 -1.46
N ILE A 142 13.61 5.51 -2.74
CA ILE A 142 14.96 5.15 -3.20
C ILE A 142 15.96 6.24 -2.82
N TYR A 143 15.61 7.50 -3.04
CA TYR A 143 16.43 8.65 -2.66
C TYR A 143 16.75 8.66 -1.15
N GLU A 144 15.73 8.50 -0.31
CA GLU A 144 15.90 8.41 1.14
C GLU A 144 16.75 7.20 1.55
N GLY A 145 16.54 6.05 0.88
CA GLY A 145 17.31 4.82 1.09
C GLY A 145 18.79 5.01 0.79
N LEU A 146 19.12 5.52 -0.39
CA LEU A 146 20.50 5.81 -0.80
C LEU A 146 21.17 6.82 0.15
N THR A 147 20.43 7.84 0.59
CA THR A 147 20.94 8.82 1.57
C THR A 147 21.26 8.16 2.92
N LYS A 148 20.41 7.23 3.39
CA LYS A 148 20.65 6.48 4.63
C LYS A 148 21.84 5.51 4.53
N GLU A 149 22.09 4.96 3.36
CA GLU A 149 23.29 4.18 3.06
C GLU A 149 24.57 5.03 2.95
N GLY A 150 24.46 6.36 3.08
CA GLY A 150 25.61 7.28 3.12
C GLY A 150 25.99 7.88 1.77
N TYR A 151 25.25 7.59 0.70
CA TYR A 151 25.48 8.22 -0.60
C TYR A 151 25.03 9.69 -0.59
N GLN A 152 25.81 10.57 -1.22
CA GLN A 152 25.43 11.97 -1.44
C GLN A 152 24.40 12.10 -2.57
N ALA A 153 23.21 11.56 -2.36
CA ALA A 153 22.15 11.59 -3.36
C ALA A 153 21.58 13.01 -3.53
N ILE A 154 21.34 13.40 -4.77
CA ILE A 154 20.69 14.66 -5.13
C ILE A 154 19.43 14.34 -5.92
N PHE A 155 18.28 14.78 -5.39
CA PHE A 155 16.98 14.59 -6.01
C PHE A 155 16.71 15.62 -7.11
N HIS A 156 16.14 15.18 -8.24
CA HIS A 156 15.73 16.00 -9.39
C HIS A 156 16.86 16.93 -9.87
N LYS A 157 18.05 16.37 -10.13
CA LYS A 157 19.23 17.14 -10.51
C LYS A 157 19.08 17.68 -11.93
N ARG A 158 19.11 19.01 -12.05
CA ARG A 158 19.19 19.73 -13.34
C ARG A 158 20.59 20.26 -13.63
N GLY A 159 20.82 20.58 -14.89
CA GLY A 159 22.01 21.35 -15.32
C GLY A 159 23.31 20.54 -15.36
N LEU A 160 23.25 19.21 -15.36
CA LEU A 160 24.44 18.40 -15.68
C LEU A 160 24.90 18.60 -17.13
N ILE A 161 23.98 19.03 -17.99
CA ILE A 161 24.24 19.39 -19.38
C ILE A 161 23.77 20.83 -19.57
N PRO A 162 24.66 21.84 -19.61
CA PRO A 162 24.27 23.25 -19.61
C PRO A 162 23.32 23.65 -20.75
N ALA A 163 23.45 23.04 -21.92
CA ALA A 163 22.61 23.32 -23.08
C ALA A 163 21.27 22.56 -23.07
N ALA A 164 21.08 21.59 -22.18
CA ALA A 164 19.90 20.74 -22.16
C ALA A 164 19.08 20.98 -20.88
N LYS A 165 17.77 21.17 -21.03
CA LYS A 165 16.82 21.25 -19.92
C LYS A 165 16.48 19.85 -19.39
N LEU A 166 17.51 19.04 -19.13
CA LEU A 166 17.37 17.68 -18.62
C LEU A 166 17.36 17.71 -17.09
N GLU A 167 16.43 16.94 -16.54
CA GLU A 167 16.32 16.60 -15.12
C GLU A 167 16.61 15.11 -14.97
N ILE A 168 17.36 14.74 -13.95
CA ILE A 168 17.66 13.35 -13.56
C ILE A 168 17.01 13.11 -12.22
N ASP A 169 16.28 12.01 -12.07
CA ASP A 169 15.51 11.72 -10.86
C ASP A 169 16.41 11.69 -9.61
N ILE A 170 17.50 10.92 -9.66
CA ILE A 170 18.48 10.84 -8.58
C ILE A 170 19.90 10.88 -9.16
N PHE A 171 20.75 11.75 -8.64
CA PHE A 171 22.15 11.85 -9.04
C PHE A 171 23.09 11.59 -7.88
N LEU A 172 24.10 10.73 -8.07
CA LEU A 172 25.19 10.47 -7.13
C LEU A 172 26.49 11.10 -7.69
N PRO A 173 26.90 12.30 -7.22
CA PRO A 173 28.01 13.05 -7.81
C PRO A 173 29.36 12.34 -7.70
N THR A 174 29.63 11.71 -6.56
CA THR A 174 30.90 11.01 -6.28
C THR A 174 31.15 9.87 -7.26
N LEU A 175 30.08 9.17 -7.66
CA LEU A 175 30.14 8.07 -8.61
C LEU A 175 29.88 8.50 -10.05
N LYS A 176 29.59 9.79 -10.32
CA LYS A 176 29.10 10.26 -11.64
C LYS A 176 27.94 9.39 -12.16
N LEU A 177 27.06 8.95 -11.27
CA LEU A 177 25.97 8.04 -11.57
C LEU A 177 24.64 8.79 -11.59
N ALA A 178 23.97 8.78 -12.73
CA ALA A 178 22.59 9.23 -12.90
C ALA A 178 21.65 8.02 -12.80
N ILE A 179 20.62 8.12 -11.98
CA ILE A 179 19.61 7.08 -11.78
C ILE A 179 18.27 7.64 -12.25
N GLU A 180 17.61 6.89 -13.14
CA GLU A 180 16.29 7.20 -13.72
C GLU A 180 15.32 6.10 -13.31
N ILE A 181 14.15 6.47 -12.79
CA ILE A 181 13.12 5.53 -12.35
C ILE A 181 11.98 5.55 -13.36
N ASP A 182 12.03 4.60 -14.28
CA ASP A 182 11.12 4.53 -15.40
C ASP A 182 9.79 3.92 -14.97
N GLY A 183 8.73 4.74 -15.01
CA GLY A 183 7.36 4.25 -14.88
C GLY A 183 6.88 3.47 -16.10
N PRO A 184 5.74 2.75 -16.01
CA PRO A 184 5.23 1.90 -17.09
C PRO A 184 5.09 2.57 -18.46
N ALA A 185 4.82 3.88 -18.51
CA ALA A 185 4.67 4.61 -19.77
C ALA A 185 5.96 4.69 -20.62
N HIS A 186 7.13 4.42 -20.04
CA HIS A 186 8.41 4.40 -20.76
C HIS A 186 8.64 3.09 -21.55
N PHE A 187 7.92 2.02 -21.22
CA PHE A 187 8.10 0.70 -21.83
C PHE A 187 6.80 -0.05 -22.19
N LEU A 188 5.63 0.47 -21.78
CA LEU A 188 4.30 -0.03 -22.17
C LEU A 188 3.50 1.06 -22.90
N PRO A 189 2.63 0.69 -23.86
CA PRO A 189 1.84 1.63 -24.66
C PRO A 189 0.61 2.16 -23.87
N ILE A 190 0.84 2.70 -22.68
CA ILE A 190 -0.22 3.25 -21.79
C ILE A 190 -1.06 4.31 -22.51
N TRP A 191 -0.41 5.11 -23.36
CA TRP A 191 -1.04 6.17 -24.16
C TRP A 191 -0.95 5.87 -25.67
N GLY A 192 -0.78 4.60 -26.04
CA GLY A 192 -0.60 4.13 -27.41
C GLY A 192 0.84 4.12 -27.91
N GLU A 193 1.06 3.41 -29.01
CA GLU A 193 2.39 3.09 -29.57
C GLU A 193 3.20 4.34 -29.95
N ALA A 194 2.55 5.36 -30.50
CA ALA A 194 3.23 6.59 -30.90
C ALA A 194 3.81 7.36 -29.71
N SER A 195 3.17 7.30 -28.55
CA SER A 195 3.69 7.92 -27.32
C SER A 195 4.87 7.11 -26.76
N LEU A 196 4.73 5.79 -26.73
CA LEU A 196 5.78 4.89 -26.28
C LEU A 196 7.07 5.08 -27.10
N ALA A 197 6.96 5.11 -28.43
CA ALA A 197 8.11 5.33 -29.31
C ALA A 197 8.81 6.67 -29.06
N LYS A 198 8.06 7.72 -28.69
CA LYS A 198 8.63 9.03 -28.33
C LYS A 198 9.39 8.96 -27.00
N HIS A 199 8.84 8.29 -25.99
CA HIS A 199 9.51 8.10 -24.70
C HIS A 199 10.83 7.33 -24.87
N ILE A 200 10.79 6.18 -25.55
CA ILE A 200 11.99 5.36 -25.81
C ILE A 200 13.08 6.18 -26.50
N ARG A 201 12.72 6.98 -27.51
CA ARG A 201 13.69 7.83 -28.23
C ARG A 201 14.28 8.90 -27.32
N ALA A 202 13.45 9.62 -26.57
CA ALA A 202 13.90 10.67 -25.67
C ALA A 202 14.83 10.12 -24.57
N ASP A 203 14.51 8.94 -24.03
CA ASP A 203 15.32 8.27 -23.02
C ASP A 203 16.69 7.84 -23.60
N ALA A 204 16.71 7.32 -24.82
CA ALA A 204 17.94 6.94 -25.51
C ALA A 204 18.84 8.16 -25.79
N GLU A 205 18.25 9.27 -26.26
CA GLU A 205 18.97 10.53 -26.48
C GLU A 205 19.54 11.09 -25.17
N LYS A 206 18.74 11.06 -24.08
CA LYS A 206 19.15 11.49 -22.74
C LYS A 206 20.31 10.64 -22.22
N ALA A 207 20.18 9.32 -22.28
CA ALA A 207 21.23 8.40 -21.84
C ALA A 207 22.53 8.60 -22.63
N GLY A 208 22.44 8.70 -23.96
CA GLY A 208 23.60 8.96 -24.82
C GLY A 208 24.32 10.28 -24.48
N ALA A 209 23.55 11.35 -24.24
CA ALA A 209 24.11 12.66 -23.90
C ALA A 209 24.82 12.69 -22.54
N LEU A 210 24.37 11.89 -21.57
CA LEU A 210 25.00 11.71 -20.27
C LEU A 210 26.26 10.85 -20.38
N ILE A 211 26.18 9.72 -21.07
CA ILE A 211 27.32 8.81 -21.26
C ILE A 211 28.48 9.51 -21.96
N ALA A 212 28.18 10.31 -23.00
CA ALA A 212 29.16 11.12 -23.73
C ALA A 212 29.91 12.13 -22.83
N ARG A 213 29.32 12.53 -21.70
CA ARG A 213 29.92 13.43 -20.69
C ARG A 213 30.61 12.70 -19.56
N GLY A 214 30.69 11.38 -19.64
CA GLY A 214 31.40 10.56 -18.67
C GLY A 214 30.55 10.03 -17.52
N PHE A 215 29.23 10.19 -17.58
CA PHE A 215 28.32 9.65 -16.55
C PHE A 215 27.98 8.18 -16.81
N VAL A 216 27.64 7.47 -15.74
CA VAL A 216 26.94 6.18 -15.79
C VAL A 216 25.46 6.46 -15.65
N VAL A 217 24.62 5.74 -16.39
CA VAL A 217 23.16 5.86 -16.37
C VAL A 217 22.60 4.51 -15.91
N LEU A 218 21.97 4.49 -14.74
CA LEU A 218 21.21 3.37 -14.21
C LEU A 218 19.73 3.62 -14.41
N ARG A 219 19.10 2.83 -15.29
CA ARG A 219 17.65 2.86 -15.50
C ARG A 219 16.99 1.78 -14.66
N VAL A 220 16.02 2.17 -13.84
CA VAL A 220 15.25 1.30 -12.97
C VAL A 220 13.85 1.19 -13.56
N LYS A 221 13.59 0.13 -14.31
CA LYS A 221 12.28 -0.15 -14.90
C LYS A 221 11.35 -0.67 -13.81
N ASN A 222 10.44 0.19 -13.37
CA ASN A 222 9.49 -0.13 -12.31
C ASN A 222 8.28 -0.91 -12.87
N ILE A 223 8.33 -2.23 -12.78
CA ILE A 223 7.26 -3.15 -13.18
C ILE A 223 6.32 -3.49 -12.01
N ILE A 224 6.63 -3.02 -10.80
CA ILE A 224 5.82 -3.23 -9.59
C ILE A 224 4.40 -2.67 -9.79
N ARG A 225 3.41 -3.57 -9.78
CA ARG A 225 1.99 -3.20 -9.87
C ARG A 225 1.42 -2.63 -8.56
N ASN A 226 2.03 -2.99 -7.43
CA ASN A 226 1.62 -2.54 -6.10
C ASN A 226 2.82 -2.08 -5.27
N LEU A 227 2.90 -0.78 -4.98
CA LEU A 227 3.96 -0.17 -4.17
C LEU A 227 3.77 -0.43 -2.65
N SER A 228 3.79 -1.71 -2.29
CA SER A 228 3.83 -2.18 -0.91
C SER A 228 5.16 -1.82 -0.25
N SER A 229 5.21 -1.81 1.08
CA SER A 229 6.45 -1.56 1.80
C SER A 229 7.53 -2.61 1.54
N LYS A 230 7.17 -3.86 1.20
CA LYS A 230 8.12 -4.91 0.83
C LYS A 230 8.70 -4.62 -0.55
N ASN A 231 7.84 -4.43 -1.56
CA ASN A 231 8.29 -4.20 -2.94
C ASN A 231 9.19 -2.96 -3.06
N MET A 232 8.90 -1.88 -2.31
CA MET A 232 9.79 -0.71 -2.28
C MET A 232 11.17 -1.03 -1.65
N ARG A 233 11.23 -1.88 -0.61
CA ARG A 233 12.50 -2.32 -0.02
C ARG A 233 13.30 -3.20 -0.97
N ASP A 234 12.64 -4.15 -1.63
CA ASP A 234 13.27 -5.05 -2.59
C ASP A 234 13.81 -4.27 -3.81
N ALA A 235 13.06 -3.25 -4.27
CA ALA A 235 13.50 -2.33 -5.31
C ALA A 235 14.73 -1.52 -4.86
N LEU A 236 14.72 -0.98 -3.63
CA LEU A 236 15.85 -0.26 -3.06
C LEU A 236 17.09 -1.17 -2.95
N GLU A 237 16.93 -2.41 -2.50
CA GLU A 237 18.02 -3.39 -2.39
C GLU A 237 18.65 -3.65 -3.77
N SER A 238 17.83 -3.85 -4.80
CA SER A 238 18.29 -4.03 -6.19
C SER A 238 19.05 -2.81 -6.71
N VAL A 239 18.57 -1.59 -6.40
CA VAL A 239 19.27 -0.35 -6.75
C VAL A 239 20.59 -0.24 -6.02
N ILE A 240 20.64 -0.51 -4.71
CA ILE A 240 21.88 -0.47 -3.91
C ILE A 240 22.90 -1.47 -4.46
N GLU A 241 22.48 -2.68 -4.80
CA GLU A 241 23.37 -3.67 -5.41
C GLU A 241 23.97 -3.17 -6.73
N ALA A 242 23.15 -2.54 -7.58
CA ALA A 242 23.63 -1.93 -8.82
C ALA A 242 24.59 -0.76 -8.57
N VAL A 243 24.30 0.10 -7.59
CA VAL A 243 25.19 1.21 -7.19
C VAL A 243 26.54 0.68 -6.70
N LYS A 244 26.54 -0.33 -5.82
CA LYS A 244 27.77 -0.96 -5.30
C LYS A 244 28.63 -1.54 -6.41
N LYS A 245 28.04 -2.19 -7.41
CA LYS A 245 28.79 -2.69 -8.58
C LYS A 245 29.50 -1.57 -9.35
N VAL A 246 28.87 -0.39 -9.48
CA VAL A 246 29.49 0.78 -10.13
C VAL A 246 30.60 1.38 -9.26
N GLU A 247 30.40 1.40 -7.94
CA GLU A 247 31.39 1.88 -6.96
C GLU A 247 32.64 0.99 -6.92
N GLU A 248 32.46 -0.33 -6.88
CA GLU A 248 33.55 -1.31 -6.89
C GLU A 248 34.30 -1.35 -8.22
N ASN A 249 33.57 -1.25 -9.34
CA ASN A 249 34.16 -1.30 -10.67
C ASN A 249 33.46 -0.34 -11.64
N PHE A 250 34.03 0.85 -11.78
CA PHE A 250 33.48 1.88 -12.66
C PHE A 250 33.47 1.43 -14.13
N PRO A 251 32.29 1.35 -14.78
CA PRO A 251 32.17 0.69 -16.08
C PRO A 251 32.87 1.46 -17.22
N PRO A 252 33.43 0.73 -18.21
CA PRO A 252 33.93 1.33 -19.44
C PRO A 252 32.79 1.95 -20.24
N LEU A 253 33.11 2.89 -21.15
CA LEU A 253 32.13 3.70 -21.88
C LEU A 253 31.00 2.87 -22.53
N SER A 254 31.32 1.72 -23.12
CA SER A 254 30.37 0.81 -23.77
C SER A 254 29.40 0.10 -22.82
N LYS A 255 29.61 0.17 -21.50
CA LYS A 255 28.81 -0.50 -20.46
C LYS A 255 28.23 0.48 -19.44
N ARG A 256 28.15 1.78 -19.78
CA ARG A 256 27.65 2.82 -18.88
C ARG A 256 26.15 3.00 -18.87
N LEU A 257 25.42 2.30 -19.75
CA LEU A 257 23.98 2.15 -19.64
C LEU A 257 23.71 0.82 -18.93
N ILE A 258 23.17 0.91 -17.71
CA ILE A 258 22.78 -0.24 -16.90
C ILE A 258 21.26 -0.18 -16.77
N GLU A 259 20.58 -1.30 -17.01
CA GLU A 259 19.14 -1.41 -16.83
C GLU A 259 18.87 -2.51 -15.81
N ILE A 260 18.00 -2.22 -14.83
CA ILE A 260 17.47 -3.20 -13.89
C ILE A 260 15.95 -3.13 -13.89
N GLU A 261 15.32 -4.24 -13.55
CA GLU A 261 13.87 -4.33 -13.38
C GLU A 261 13.57 -4.54 -11.89
N THR A 262 12.56 -3.82 -11.41
CA THR A 262 12.06 -3.93 -10.03
C THR A 262 10.57 -4.11 -10.04
#